data_AF-A0A972Q261-F1
#
_entry.id   AF-A0A972Q261-F1
#
_cell.length_a   1.000
_cell.length_b   1.000
_cell.length_c   1.000
_cell.angle_alpha   90.00
_cell.angle_beta   90.00
_cell.angle_gamma   90.00
#
_symmetry.space_group_name_H-M   'P 1'
#
loop_
_entity.id
_entity.type
_entity.pdbx_description
1 polymer ?
#
loop_
_entity_poly.entity_id
_entity_poly.type
_entity_poly.pdbx_seq_one_letter_code
_entity_poly.pdbx_strand_id
1 'polypeptide(L)'
;MKKRRPFLIWLIFILFLILGWLGVVRIWQAVAEWNWLAGYGLRVSPLYLAASGAAWAAAGLLPAIGIWFRRRWSLWGGRVAAVFAAGLYWVDRLAFAVSLSDRANLLFAAGLTAVLMFYVFGVFSLPLTRQYFGME
;
A
#
# COMPACT_ATOMS: atom_id res chain seq x y z
N MET A 1 29.90 -13.94 4.64
CA MET A 1 29.66 -12.50 4.91
C MET A 1 28.15 -12.22 4.91
N LYS A 2 27.57 -11.70 6.01
CA LYS A 2 26.15 -11.30 6.04
C LYS A 2 25.92 -10.19 5.01
N LYS A 3 25.35 -10.52 3.83
CA LYS A 3 24.93 -9.51 2.84
C LYS A 3 24.00 -8.53 3.56
N ARG A 4 24.47 -7.28 3.77
CA ARG A 4 23.67 -6.21 4.40
C ARG A 4 22.43 -5.99 3.52
N ARG A 5 21.29 -5.71 4.16
CA ARG A 5 20.05 -5.38 3.46
C ARG A 5 20.31 -4.11 2.62
N PRO A 6 20.17 -4.14 1.29
CA PRO A 6 20.31 -2.95 0.46
C PRO A 6 19.37 -1.85 0.96
N PHE A 7 19.87 -0.61 1.06
CA PHE A 7 19.08 0.53 1.54
C PHE A 7 17.73 0.66 0.82
N LEU A 8 17.72 0.45 -0.49
CA LEU A 8 16.52 0.52 -1.33
C LEU A 8 15.44 -0.51 -0.93
N ILE A 9 15.84 -1.72 -0.55
CA ILE A 9 14.91 -2.76 -0.08
C ILE A 9 14.33 -2.38 1.28
N TRP A 10 15.14 -1.77 2.14
CA TRP A 10 14.68 -1.24 3.43
C TRP A 10 13.65 -0.13 3.24
N LEU A 11 13.86 0.77 2.28
CA LEU A 11 12.90 1.81 1.97
C LEU A 11 11.57 1.22 1.47
N ILE A 12 11.60 0.22 0.57
CA ILE A 12 10.39 -0.49 0.14
C ILE A 12 9.68 -1.17 1.31
N PHE A 13 10.43 -1.83 2.19
CA PHE A 13 9.88 -2.45 3.38
C PHE A 13 9.15 -1.43 4.26
N ILE A 14 9.76 -0.28 4.52
CA ILE A 14 9.15 0.80 5.31
C ILE A 14 7.89 1.34 4.62
N LEU A 15 7.93 1.58 3.30
CA LEU A 15 6.77 2.06 2.55
C LEU A 15 5.59 1.09 2.65
N PHE A 16 5.82 -0.21 2.47
CA PHE A 16 4.78 -1.23 2.65
C PHE A 16 4.31 -1.36 4.09
N LEU A 17 5.20 -1.19 5.07
CA LEU A 17 4.83 -1.20 6.48
C LEU A 17 3.90 -0.02 6.82
N ILE A 18 4.25 1.19 6.37
CA ILE A 18 3.40 2.39 6.53
C ILE A 18 2.06 2.16 5.87
N LEU A 19 2.05 1.65 4.63
CA LEU A 19 0.83 1.34 3.90
C LEU A 19 -0.08 0.37 4.68
N GLY A 20 0.52 -0.69 5.19
CA GLY A 20 -0.18 -1.72 5.97
C GLY A 20 -0.74 -1.16 7.26
N TRP A 21 0.06 -0.34 7.96
CA TRP A 21 -0.35 0.32 9.19
C TRP A 21 -1.52 1.28 8.97
N LEU A 22 -1.50 2.09 7.91
CA LEU A 22 -2.62 2.96 7.54
C LEU A 22 -3.90 2.14 7.27
N GLY A 23 -3.78 0.97 6.66
CA GLY A 23 -4.91 0.04 6.50
C GLY A 23 -5.48 -0.43 7.84
N VAL A 24 -4.62 -0.80 8.80
CA VAL A 24 -5.05 -1.21 10.15
C VAL A 24 -5.73 -0.05 10.89
N VAL A 25 -5.15 1.15 10.84
CA VAL A 25 -5.77 2.36 11.43
C VAL A 25 -7.15 2.60 10.84
N ARG A 26 -7.31 2.41 9.52
CA ARG A 26 -8.60 2.54 8.84
C ARG A 26 -9.63 1.52 9.33
N ILE A 27 -9.25 0.26 9.55
CA ILE A 27 -10.14 -0.75 10.15
C ILE A 27 -10.54 -0.32 11.56
N TRP A 28 -9.57 0.13 12.38
CA TRP A 28 -9.85 0.57 13.73
C TRP A 28 -10.85 1.74 13.75
N GLN A 29 -10.67 2.74 12.88
CA GLN A 29 -11.61 3.85 12.72
C GLN A 29 -13.01 3.36 12.32
N ALA A 30 -13.11 2.38 11.40
CA ALA A 30 -14.39 1.83 10.98
C ALA A 30 -15.17 1.18 12.14
N VAL A 31 -14.45 0.47 13.03
CA VAL A 31 -15.04 -0.22 14.17
C VAL A 31 -15.34 0.74 15.32
N ALA A 32 -14.42 1.64 15.63
CA ALA A 32 -14.58 2.61 16.72
C ALA A 32 -15.74 3.59 16.45
N GLU A 33 -15.86 4.05 15.20
CA GLU A 33 -16.87 5.02 14.79
C GLU A 33 -18.09 4.38 14.12
N TRP A 34 -18.31 3.07 14.30
CA TRP A 34 -19.33 2.33 13.56
C TRP A 34 -20.72 2.96 13.67
N ASN A 35 -21.13 3.31 14.90
CA ASN A 35 -22.44 3.89 15.17
C ASN A 35 -22.57 5.33 14.62
N TRP A 36 -21.48 6.11 14.67
CA TRP A 36 -21.43 7.46 14.08
C TRP A 36 -21.53 7.39 12.56
N LEU A 37 -20.74 6.53 11.92
CA LEU A 37 -20.75 6.32 10.48
C LEU A 37 -22.10 5.80 9.97
N ALA A 38 -22.74 4.90 10.72
CA ALA A 38 -24.06 4.38 10.39
C ALA A 38 -25.19 5.40 10.60
N GLY A 39 -25.09 6.25 11.64
CA GLY A 39 -26.14 7.20 12.01
C GLY A 39 -26.23 8.44 11.11
N TYR A 40 -25.12 8.88 10.51
CA TYR A 40 -25.08 10.12 9.71
C TYR A 40 -25.31 9.93 8.21
N GLY A 41 -25.63 8.70 7.76
CA GLY A 41 -25.89 8.42 6.34
C GLY A 41 -24.73 8.82 5.43
N LEU A 42 -23.50 8.75 5.92
CA LEU A 42 -22.31 9.10 5.13
C LEU A 42 -22.24 8.23 3.88
N ARG A 43 -21.71 8.82 2.81
CA ARG A 43 -21.56 8.16 1.50
C ARG A 43 -20.68 6.90 1.55
N VAL A 44 -19.85 6.78 2.59
CA VAL A 44 -18.99 5.62 2.84
C VAL A 44 -19.55 4.83 4.02
N SER A 45 -19.96 3.58 3.76
CA SER A 45 -20.46 2.71 4.82
C SER A 45 -19.32 2.25 5.75
N PRO A 46 -19.59 2.02 7.05
CA PRO A 46 -18.59 1.47 7.98
C PRO A 46 -18.00 0.15 7.47
N LEU A 47 -18.85 -0.70 6.85
CA LEU A 47 -18.43 -1.96 6.26
C LEU A 47 -17.44 -1.76 5.10
N TYR A 48 -17.68 -0.78 4.23
CA TYR A 48 -16.74 -0.45 3.16
C TYR A 48 -15.40 0.02 3.74
N LEU A 49 -15.43 0.86 4.77
CA LEU A 49 -14.24 1.42 5.39
C LEU A 49 -13.39 0.32 6.05
N ALA A 50 -14.03 -0.65 6.72
CA ALA A 50 -13.37 -1.83 7.27
C ALA A 50 -12.80 -2.74 6.16
N ALA A 51 -13.58 -3.06 5.12
CA ALA A 51 -13.15 -3.93 4.03
C ALA A 51 -12.00 -3.33 3.21
N SER A 52 -12.11 -2.05 2.85
CA SER A 52 -11.02 -1.32 2.19
C SER A 52 -9.79 -1.23 3.08
N GLY A 53 -9.96 -0.96 4.38
CA GLY A 53 -8.87 -0.98 5.37
C GLY A 53 -8.15 -2.33 5.43
N ALA A 54 -8.89 -3.44 5.41
CA ALA A 54 -8.33 -4.79 5.35
C ALA A 54 -7.55 -5.04 4.05
N ALA A 55 -8.06 -4.57 2.92
CA ALA A 55 -7.36 -4.67 1.64
C ALA A 55 -6.05 -3.86 1.63
N TRP A 56 -6.05 -2.64 2.18
CA TRP A 56 -4.85 -1.83 2.38
C TRP A 56 -3.85 -2.49 3.33
N ALA A 57 -4.33 -3.04 4.45
CA ALA A 57 -3.51 -3.74 5.42
C ALA A 57 -2.84 -4.96 4.79
N ALA A 58 -3.57 -5.78 4.02
CA ALA A 58 -3.02 -6.92 3.31
C ALA A 58 -2.00 -6.48 2.24
N ALA A 59 -2.31 -5.45 1.46
CA ALA A 59 -1.43 -4.92 0.43
C ALA A 59 -0.11 -4.35 0.99
N GLY A 60 -0.10 -3.85 2.22
CA GLY A 60 1.12 -3.40 2.87
C GLY A 60 1.85 -4.50 3.66
N LEU A 61 1.14 -5.18 4.55
CA LEU A 61 1.76 -6.10 5.52
C LEU A 61 2.27 -7.38 4.87
N LEU A 62 1.54 -7.97 3.91
CA LEU A 62 1.97 -9.21 3.26
C LEU A 62 3.33 -9.05 2.56
N PRO A 63 3.55 -8.08 1.66
CA PRO A 63 4.87 -7.90 1.06
C PRO A 63 5.92 -7.47 2.08
N ALA A 64 5.58 -6.66 3.10
CA ALA A 64 6.53 -6.29 4.17
C ALA A 64 7.04 -7.54 4.93
N ILE A 65 6.14 -8.45 5.30
CA ILE A 65 6.48 -9.75 5.92
C ILE A 65 7.36 -10.57 4.97
N GLY A 66 6.99 -10.66 3.70
CA GLY A 66 7.77 -11.35 2.68
C GLY A 66 9.20 -10.82 2.55
N ILE A 67 9.36 -9.49 2.55
CA ILE A 67 10.67 -8.82 2.49
C ILE A 67 11.48 -9.07 3.77
N TRP A 68 10.84 -8.98 4.94
CA TRP A 68 11.47 -9.19 6.24
C TRP A 68 12.09 -10.59 6.35
N PHE A 69 11.34 -11.61 5.95
CA PHE A 69 11.76 -13.01 5.93
C PHE A 69 12.53 -13.42 4.66
N ARG A 70 12.87 -12.46 3.78
CA ARG A 70 13.63 -12.71 2.55
C ARG A 70 13.01 -13.77 1.64
N ARG A 71 11.68 -13.80 1.56
CA ARG A 71 10.97 -14.78 0.72
C ARG A 71 11.04 -14.38 -0.75
N ARG A 72 11.37 -15.32 -1.65
CA ARG A 72 11.45 -15.09 -3.10
C ARG A 72 10.15 -14.56 -3.71
N TRP A 73 9.00 -15.02 -3.22
CA TRP A 73 7.69 -14.54 -3.67
C TRP A 73 7.46 -13.06 -3.40
N SER A 74 8.20 -12.43 -2.48
CA SER A 74 8.02 -11.01 -2.14
C SER A 74 8.33 -10.06 -3.29
N LEU A 75 9.13 -10.46 -4.29
CA LEU A 75 9.36 -9.65 -5.48
C LEU A 75 8.09 -9.54 -6.33
N TRP A 76 7.47 -10.67 -6.64
CA TRP A 76 6.24 -10.69 -7.42
C TRP A 76 5.05 -10.19 -6.60
N GLY A 77 4.92 -10.70 -5.36
CA GLY A 77 3.88 -10.28 -4.43
C GLY A 77 3.93 -8.79 -4.11
N GLY A 78 5.12 -8.19 -3.97
CA GLY A 78 5.26 -6.74 -3.78
C GLY A 78 4.85 -5.93 -5.01
N ARG A 79 5.15 -6.38 -6.23
CA ARG A 79 4.65 -5.72 -7.46
C ARG A 79 3.14 -5.78 -7.56
N VAL A 80 2.56 -6.95 -7.35
CA VAL A 80 1.10 -7.17 -7.36
C VAL A 80 0.44 -6.29 -6.30
N ALA A 81 0.97 -6.29 -5.08
CA ALA A 81 0.45 -5.48 -3.99
C ALA A 81 0.54 -3.97 -4.28
N ALA A 82 1.62 -3.51 -4.92
CA ALA A 82 1.77 -2.11 -5.29
C ALA A 82 0.74 -1.69 -6.36
N VAL A 83 0.53 -2.51 -7.40
CA VAL A 83 -0.50 -2.28 -8.42
C VAL A 83 -1.90 -2.30 -7.80
N PHE A 84 -2.16 -3.28 -6.94
CA PHE A 84 -3.44 -3.40 -6.24
C PHE A 84 -3.72 -2.19 -5.34
N ALA A 85 -2.74 -1.75 -4.54
CA ALA A 85 -2.85 -0.56 -3.69
C ALA A 85 -3.07 0.72 -4.52
N ALA A 86 -2.36 0.87 -5.65
CA ALA A 86 -2.59 1.98 -6.57
C ALA A 86 -4.01 1.94 -7.16
N GLY A 87 -4.50 0.77 -7.56
CA GLY A 87 -5.86 0.58 -8.03
C GLY A 87 -6.89 0.97 -6.97
N LEU A 88 -6.74 0.46 -5.75
CA LEU A 88 -7.61 0.80 -4.61
C LEU A 88 -7.61 2.30 -4.32
N TYR A 89 -6.43 2.94 -4.34
CA TYR A 89 -6.31 4.38 -4.16
C TYR A 89 -7.14 5.18 -5.17
N TRP A 90 -7.00 4.84 -6.45
CA TRP A 90 -7.70 5.55 -7.51
C TRP A 90 -9.20 5.26 -7.50
N VAL A 91 -9.62 4.04 -7.14
CA VAL A 91 -11.04 3.71 -6.93
C VAL A 91 -11.61 4.55 -5.78
N ASP A 92 -10.97 4.53 -4.60
CA ASP A 92 -11.40 5.34 -3.44
C ASP A 92 -11.50 6.83 -3.83
N ARG A 93 -10.45 7.33 -4.47
CA ARG A 93 -10.35 8.74 -4.82
C ARG A 93 -11.38 9.17 -5.85
N LEU A 94 -11.62 8.39 -6.90
CA LEU A 94 -12.59 8.74 -7.95
C LEU A 94 -14.04 8.51 -7.50
N ALA A 95 -14.30 7.50 -6.67
CA ALA A 95 -15.64 7.22 -6.16
C ALA A 95 -16.09 8.23 -5.10
N PHE A 96 -15.17 8.71 -4.25
CA PHE A 96 -15.49 9.54 -3.09
C PHE A 96 -14.94 10.96 -3.12
N ALA A 97 -14.24 11.41 -4.18
CA ALA A 97 -13.89 12.83 -4.32
C ALA A 97 -15.15 13.68 -4.57
N VAL A 98 -15.57 14.43 -3.55
CA VAL A 98 -16.78 15.27 -3.60
C VAL A 98 -16.42 16.75 -3.76
N SER A 99 -15.26 17.19 -3.25
CA SER A 99 -14.90 18.61 -3.23
C SER A 99 -13.94 19.01 -4.36
N LEU A 100 -13.94 20.30 -4.72
CA LEU A 100 -12.94 20.90 -5.62
C LEU A 100 -11.52 20.81 -5.04
N SER A 101 -11.40 20.85 -3.71
CA SER A 101 -10.16 20.62 -2.98
C SER A 101 -9.59 19.22 -3.25
N ASP A 102 -10.44 18.19 -3.25
CA ASP A 102 -10.03 16.79 -3.54
C ASP A 102 -9.51 16.61 -4.97
N ARG A 103 -9.86 17.54 -5.88
CA ARG A 103 -9.42 17.52 -7.28
C ARG A 103 -8.16 18.34 -7.52
N ALA A 104 -7.84 19.30 -6.64
CA ALA A 104 -6.73 20.22 -6.83
C ALA A 104 -5.36 19.52 -6.86
N ASN A 105 -5.18 18.43 -6.11
CA ASN A 105 -3.93 17.66 -6.06
C ASN A 105 -3.93 16.38 -6.91
N LEU A 106 -4.83 16.27 -7.91
CA LEU A 106 -4.91 15.09 -8.79
C LEU A 106 -3.60 14.84 -9.55
N LEU A 107 -3.03 15.88 -10.16
CA LEU A 107 -1.78 15.76 -10.93
C LEU A 107 -0.61 15.34 -10.04
N PHE A 108 -0.51 15.90 -8.84
CA PHE A 108 0.50 15.51 -7.86
C PHE A 108 0.32 14.05 -7.44
N ALA A 109 -0.90 13.62 -7.12
CA ALA A 109 -1.20 12.25 -6.73
C ALA A 109 -0.87 11.24 -7.86
N ALA A 110 -1.17 11.58 -9.12
CA ALA A 110 -0.81 10.80 -10.28
C ALA A 110 0.70 10.69 -10.46
N GLY A 111 1.42 11.82 -10.38
CA GLY A 111 2.88 11.85 -10.44
C GLY A 111 3.51 11.01 -9.33
N LEU A 112 3.05 11.17 -8.09
CA LEU A 112 3.54 10.40 -6.95
C LEU A 112 3.26 8.90 -7.11
N THR A 113 2.06 8.52 -7.58
CA THR A 113 1.74 7.12 -7.85
C THR A 113 2.68 6.53 -8.90
N ALA A 114 2.94 7.26 -9.99
CA ALA A 114 3.85 6.82 -11.04
C ALA A 114 5.29 6.65 -10.52
N VAL A 115 5.78 7.60 -9.72
CA VAL A 115 7.11 7.53 -9.09
C VAL A 115 7.21 6.32 -8.16
N LEU A 116 6.22 6.07 -7.31
CA LEU A 116 6.20 4.92 -6.41
C LEU A 116 6.14 3.59 -7.18
N MET A 117 5.35 3.50 -8.24
CA MET A 117 5.34 2.34 -9.14
C MET A 117 6.71 2.11 -9.76
N PHE A 118 7.28 3.15 -10.38
CA PHE A 118 8.60 3.04 -11.00
C PHE A 118 9.66 2.61 -9.98
N TYR A 119 9.60 3.16 -8.76
CA TYR A 119 10.50 2.79 -7.67
C TYR A 119 10.37 1.31 -7.27
N VAL A 120 9.16 0.82 -7.00
CA VAL A 120 8.93 -0.58 -6.62
C VAL A 120 9.36 -1.54 -7.72
N PHE A 121 8.93 -1.29 -8.97
CA PHE A 121 9.26 -2.14 -10.10
C PHE A 121 10.74 -2.11 -10.44
N GLY A 122 11.36 -0.93 -10.38
CA GLY A 122 12.79 -0.73 -10.62
C GLY A 122 13.65 -1.48 -9.61
N VAL A 123 13.44 -1.23 -8.31
CA VAL A 123 14.23 -1.86 -7.24
C VAL A 123 14.10 -3.38 -7.25
N PHE A 124 12.90 -3.92 -7.46
CA PHE A 124 12.71 -5.38 -7.56
C PHE A 124 13.28 -6.00 -8.85
N SER A 125 13.61 -5.19 -9.85
CA SER A 125 14.27 -5.65 -11.08
C SER A 125 15.81 -5.66 -10.96
N LEU A 126 16.37 -4.96 -9.97
CA LEU A 126 17.82 -4.90 -9.78
C LEU A 126 18.43 -6.26 -9.44
N PRO A 127 19.62 -6.61 -9.99
CA PRO A 127 20.33 -7.85 -9.67
C PRO A 127 20.65 -7.99 -8.18
N LEU A 128 21.04 -6.88 -7.53
CA LEU A 128 21.32 -6.82 -6.09
C LEU A 128 20.12 -7.28 -5.25
N THR A 129 18.91 -6.96 -5.72
CA THR A 129 17.68 -7.35 -5.05
C THR A 129 17.39 -8.83 -5.24
N ARG A 130 17.56 -9.37 -6.45
CA ARG A 130 17.40 -10.81 -6.71
C ARG A 130 18.39 -11.64 -5.89
N GLN A 131 19.63 -11.18 -5.81
CA GLN A 131 20.68 -11.77 -4.98
C GLN A 131 20.32 -11.74 -3.49
N TYR A 132 19.71 -10.65 -3.00
CA TYR A 132 19.26 -10.55 -1.60
C TYR A 132 18.19 -11.61 -1.25
N PHE A 133 17.32 -11.95 -2.20
CA PHE A 133 16.31 -12.99 -2.07
C PHE A 133 16.81 -14.39 -2.46
N GLY A 134 18.10 -14.55 -2.76
CA GLY A 134 18.70 -15.84 -3.13
C GLY A 134 18.15 -16.41 -4.44
N MET A 135 17.84 -15.54 -5.40
CA MET A 135 17.57 -15.91 -6.79
C MET A 135 18.81 -15.54 -7.61
N GLU A 136 19.73 -16.49 -7.69
CA GLU A 136 20.84 -16.57 -8.64
C GLU A 136 20.64 -17.85 -9.45
#